data_AF-A0A527WC26-F1
#
_entry.id   AF-A0A527WC26-F1
#
_cell.length_a   1.000
_cell.length_b   1.000
_cell.length_c   1.000
_cell.angle_alpha   90.00
_cell.angle_beta   90.00
_cell.angle_gamma   90.00
#
_symmetry.space_group_name_H-M   'P 1'
#
loop_
_entity.id
_entity.type
_entity.pdbx_description
1 polymer ?
#
loop_
_entity_poly.entity_id
_entity_poly.type
_entity_poly.pdbx_seq_one_letter_code
_entity_poly.pdbx_strand_id
1 'polypeptide(L)'
;SPPIVAGYPKLGTISELIEFARIARIDMLIVSLPLTAESRVLQLLKKLWVLPVDIRLSAHSNALQFRPRAYSYIGSVPMLDIFDKPINDWDSVAKRAFDIVFSLVGIILFSPVMLATAIAIKLDSKGPVLFKQKRHGFNNEIIEVYKFRSMFTDRSDPTAKQTVTKNDPRVTRVGRFIRKTSIDELPQFFNSILGSLSLVGPRPHAIAAQSHNLLYNEVVDGYFARHKVKPGVTGWAQINGWRGEMDTNEKIRMRTEYDLYYIENWSMLFDLRILFLTPIRLLNTENAY
;
A
#
# COMPACT_ATOMS: atom_id res chain seq x y z
N SER A 1 -1.75 -11.62 -34.79
CA SER A 1 -1.16 -12.72 -33.98
C SER A 1 -2.16 -13.84 -33.89
N PRO A 2 -1.72 -15.11 -33.95
CA PRO A 2 -2.59 -16.28 -33.88
C PRO A 2 -3.29 -16.40 -32.50
N PRO A 3 -4.46 -17.07 -32.43
CA PRO A 3 -5.20 -17.26 -31.19
C PRO A 3 -4.58 -18.29 -30.24
N ILE A 4 -3.72 -19.19 -30.75
CA ILE A 4 -2.98 -20.19 -29.97
C ILE A 4 -1.51 -20.15 -30.42
N VAL A 5 -0.59 -20.21 -29.47
CA VAL A 5 0.87 -20.27 -29.70
C VAL A 5 1.43 -21.41 -28.88
N ALA A 6 2.07 -22.40 -29.53
CA ALA A 6 2.68 -23.56 -28.87
C ALA A 6 1.74 -24.29 -27.88
N GLY A 7 0.45 -24.40 -28.21
CA GLY A 7 -0.57 -25.03 -27.36
C GLY A 7 -1.15 -24.15 -26.26
N TYR A 8 -0.65 -22.92 -26.09
CA TYR A 8 -1.16 -21.96 -25.11
C TYR A 8 -2.11 -20.95 -25.77
N PRO A 9 -3.29 -20.70 -25.18
CA PRO A 9 -4.23 -19.72 -25.71
C PRO A 9 -3.71 -18.30 -25.51
N LYS A 10 -3.92 -17.45 -26.51
CA LYS A 10 -3.71 -16.01 -26.38
C LYS A 10 -4.83 -15.43 -25.53
N LEU A 11 -4.49 -14.99 -24.31
CA LEU A 11 -5.47 -14.47 -23.34
C LEU A 11 -5.92 -13.03 -23.61
N GLY A 12 -5.17 -12.25 -24.41
CA GLY A 12 -5.54 -10.86 -24.69
C GLY A 12 -4.45 -10.03 -25.35
N THR A 13 -4.56 -8.73 -25.17
CA THR A 13 -3.66 -7.68 -25.67
C THR A 13 -2.83 -7.06 -24.54
N ILE A 14 -1.82 -6.26 -24.89
CA ILE A 14 -1.01 -5.51 -23.91
C ILE A 14 -1.87 -4.52 -23.11
N SER A 15 -2.93 -3.97 -23.71
CA SER A 15 -3.83 -3.05 -23.01
C SER A 15 -4.62 -3.75 -21.90
N GLU A 16 -5.04 -4.99 -22.14
CA GLU A 16 -5.78 -5.82 -21.17
C GLU A 16 -4.84 -6.45 -20.13
N LEU A 17 -3.54 -6.52 -20.40
CA LEU A 17 -2.55 -7.17 -19.54
C LEU A 17 -2.49 -6.58 -18.12
N ILE A 18 -2.68 -5.27 -17.98
CA ILE A 18 -2.64 -4.62 -16.65
C ILE A 18 -3.84 -5.08 -15.80
N GLU A 19 -5.03 -5.11 -16.39
CA GLU A 19 -6.24 -5.56 -15.70
C GLU A 19 -6.17 -7.06 -15.41
N PHE A 20 -5.73 -7.84 -16.39
CA PHE A 20 -5.52 -9.28 -16.24
C PHE A 20 -4.50 -9.59 -15.12
N ALA A 21 -3.36 -8.90 -15.09
CA ALA A 21 -2.34 -9.10 -14.06
C ALA A 21 -2.84 -8.79 -12.64
N ARG A 22 -3.80 -7.88 -12.51
CA ARG A 22 -4.45 -7.57 -11.23
C ARG A 22 -5.42 -8.65 -10.78
N ILE A 23 -6.12 -9.29 -11.71
CA ILE A 23 -7.11 -10.34 -11.40
C ILE A 23 -6.42 -11.69 -11.19
N ALA A 24 -5.53 -12.08 -12.10
CA ALA A 24 -4.98 -13.43 -12.18
C ALA A 24 -3.82 -13.71 -11.19
N ARG A 25 -3.38 -12.72 -10.41
CA ARG A 25 -2.21 -12.79 -9.51
C ARG A 25 -1.00 -13.42 -10.21
N ILE A 26 -0.36 -12.63 -11.06
CA ILE A 26 0.85 -13.06 -11.79
C ILE A 26 2.09 -12.82 -10.92
N ASP A 27 2.96 -13.82 -10.80
CA ASP A 27 4.22 -13.67 -10.06
C ASP A 27 5.32 -13.04 -10.94
N MET A 28 5.35 -13.39 -12.23
CA MET A 28 6.38 -12.95 -13.17
C MET A 28 5.83 -12.69 -14.57
N LEU A 29 6.28 -11.60 -15.18
CA LEU A 29 5.98 -11.19 -16.54
C LEU A 29 7.25 -11.26 -17.39
N ILE A 30 7.23 -12.12 -18.41
CA ILE A 30 8.34 -12.27 -19.36
C ILE A 30 7.99 -11.52 -20.64
N VAL A 31 8.78 -10.50 -20.97
CA VAL A 31 8.71 -9.79 -22.24
C VAL A 31 9.60 -10.51 -23.24
N SER A 32 9.02 -11.03 -24.31
CA SER A 32 9.74 -11.79 -25.35
C SER A 32 9.90 -11.01 -26.66
N LEU A 33 10.06 -9.68 -26.57
CA LEU A 33 10.32 -8.82 -27.72
C LEU A 33 11.83 -8.72 -27.99
N PRO A 34 12.26 -8.69 -29.26
CA PRO A 34 13.68 -8.50 -29.58
C PRO A 34 14.14 -7.12 -29.11
N LEU A 35 15.38 -7.02 -28.61
CA LEU A 35 15.94 -5.75 -28.10
C LEU A 35 16.07 -4.68 -29.19
N THR A 36 16.12 -5.08 -30.46
CA THR A 36 16.13 -4.17 -31.61
C THR A 36 14.85 -3.33 -31.72
N ALA A 37 13.74 -3.76 -31.11
CA ALA A 37 12.49 -3.02 -31.03
C ALA A 37 12.45 -2.07 -29.81
N GLU A 38 13.54 -1.33 -29.58
CA GLU A 38 13.78 -0.51 -28.39
C GLU A 38 12.57 0.36 -28.00
N SER A 39 12.07 1.19 -28.93
CA SER A 39 10.94 2.09 -28.66
C SER A 39 9.69 1.36 -28.18
N ARG A 40 9.42 0.15 -28.73
CA ARG A 40 8.25 -0.65 -28.35
C ARG A 40 8.44 -1.34 -27.01
N VAL A 41 9.66 -1.80 -26.72
CA VAL A 41 10.04 -2.34 -25.40
C VAL A 41 9.88 -1.26 -24.34
N LEU A 42 10.44 -0.07 -24.54
CA LEU A 42 10.34 1.05 -23.60
C LEU A 42 8.89 1.48 -23.35
N GLN A 43 8.08 1.60 -24.42
CA GLN A 43 6.65 1.92 -24.28
C GLN A 43 5.90 0.87 -23.47
N LEU A 44 6.23 -0.41 -23.64
CA LEU A 44 5.62 -1.51 -22.90
C LEU A 44 6.08 -1.51 -21.43
N LEU A 45 7.37 -1.37 -21.17
CA LEU A 45 7.92 -1.28 -19.82
C LEU A 45 7.34 -0.10 -19.04
N LYS A 46 7.18 1.07 -19.66
CA LYS A 46 6.55 2.24 -19.04
C LYS A 46 5.11 1.96 -18.59
N LYS A 47 4.35 1.19 -19.38
CA LYS A 47 2.98 0.76 -19.02
C LYS A 47 2.97 -0.27 -17.90
N LEU A 48 3.93 -1.19 -17.91
CA LEU A 48 4.01 -2.29 -16.94
C LEU A 48 4.61 -1.89 -15.59
N TRP A 49 5.33 -0.76 -15.51
CA TRP A 49 5.93 -0.26 -14.26
C TRP A 49 4.93 -0.17 -13.10
N VAL A 50 3.65 0.06 -13.41
CA VAL A 50 2.56 0.16 -12.43
C VAL A 50 2.31 -1.15 -11.66
N LEU A 51 2.72 -2.29 -12.22
CA LEU A 51 2.45 -3.61 -11.66
C LEU A 51 3.49 -4.00 -10.60
N PRO A 52 3.10 -4.73 -9.54
CA PRO A 52 4.00 -5.23 -8.51
C PRO A 52 4.53 -6.63 -8.85
N VAL A 53 5.01 -6.83 -10.07
CA VAL A 53 5.44 -8.15 -10.56
C VAL A 53 6.88 -8.10 -11.05
N ASP A 54 7.57 -9.24 -11.01
CA ASP A 54 8.89 -9.36 -11.59
C ASP A 54 8.79 -9.24 -13.12
N ILE A 55 9.51 -8.31 -13.74
CA ILE A 55 9.52 -8.13 -15.18
C ILE A 55 10.89 -8.53 -15.71
N ARG A 56 10.90 -9.60 -16.51
CA ARG A 56 12.09 -10.17 -17.14
C ARG A 56 12.00 -9.94 -18.65
N LEU A 57 13.11 -9.60 -19.29
CA LEU A 57 13.19 -9.48 -20.75
C LEU A 57 14.00 -10.66 -21.31
N SER A 58 13.42 -11.41 -22.23
CA SER A 58 14.11 -12.54 -22.87
C SER A 58 15.27 -12.05 -23.71
N ALA A 59 16.46 -12.58 -23.44
CA ALA A 59 17.67 -12.30 -24.20
C ALA A 59 17.95 -13.35 -25.29
N HIS A 60 17.02 -14.30 -25.51
CA HIS A 60 17.21 -15.45 -26.40
C HIS A 60 17.58 -15.07 -27.85
N SER A 61 17.08 -13.94 -28.34
CA SER A 61 17.27 -13.49 -29.73
C SER A 61 18.44 -12.53 -29.94
N ASN A 62 19.25 -12.23 -28.91
CA ASN A 62 20.17 -11.09 -28.95
C ASN A 62 21.64 -11.52 -28.98
N ALA A 63 22.44 -10.84 -29.79
CA ALA A 63 23.90 -11.01 -29.87
C ALA A 63 24.66 -10.23 -28.77
N LEU A 64 23.96 -9.54 -27.88
CA LEU A 64 24.58 -8.84 -26.76
C LEU A 64 25.12 -9.87 -25.78
N GLN A 65 26.44 -9.88 -25.59
CA GLN A 65 27.13 -10.70 -24.61
C GLN A 65 27.44 -9.83 -23.38
N PHE A 66 26.49 -9.72 -22.45
CA PHE A 66 26.79 -9.16 -21.14
C PHE A 66 27.62 -10.15 -20.31
N ARG A 67 28.21 -9.68 -19.21
CA ARG A 67 28.88 -10.56 -18.25
C ARG A 67 27.88 -11.63 -17.77
N PRO A 68 28.31 -12.89 -17.52
CA PRO A 68 27.39 -13.96 -17.09
C PRO A 68 26.51 -13.60 -15.87
N ARG A 69 27.00 -12.75 -14.97
CA ARG A 69 26.26 -12.24 -13.80
C ARG A 69 25.14 -11.25 -14.10
N ALA A 70 25.07 -10.72 -15.33
CA ALA A 70 24.02 -9.80 -15.75
C ALA A 70 22.77 -10.52 -16.26
N TYR A 71 22.81 -11.85 -16.37
CA TYR A 71 21.67 -12.66 -16.78
C TYR A 71 21.16 -13.51 -15.62
N SER A 72 19.85 -13.55 -15.48
CA SER A 72 19.15 -14.62 -14.79
C SER A 72 18.73 -15.69 -15.82
N TYR A 73 18.43 -16.90 -15.35
CA TYR A 73 18.03 -18.00 -16.22
C TYR A 73 16.72 -18.61 -15.73
N ILE A 74 15.79 -18.82 -16.66
CA ILE A 74 14.58 -19.61 -16.44
C ILE A 74 14.70 -20.85 -17.32
N GLY A 75 15.02 -21.99 -16.68
CA GLY A 75 15.47 -23.17 -17.39
C GLY A 75 16.74 -22.87 -18.18
N SER A 76 16.69 -23.04 -19.50
CA SER A 76 17.81 -22.77 -20.42
C SER A 76 17.76 -21.40 -21.10
N VAL A 77 16.78 -20.56 -20.79
CA VAL A 77 16.56 -19.27 -21.47
C VAL A 77 17.21 -18.14 -20.66
N PRO A 78 18.15 -17.37 -21.24
CA PRO A 78 18.73 -16.21 -20.58
C PRO A 78 17.74 -15.05 -20.54
N MET A 79 17.65 -14.42 -19.37
CA MET A 79 16.77 -13.30 -19.08
C MET A 79 17.57 -12.11 -18.58
N LEU A 80 17.13 -10.91 -18.95
CA LEU A 80 17.59 -9.66 -18.37
C LEU A 80 16.58 -9.21 -17.32
N ASP A 81 17.09 -8.92 -16.12
CA ASP A 81 16.31 -8.50 -14.97
C ASP A 81 16.00 -7.01 -15.08
N ILE A 82 14.75 -6.67 -15.44
CA ILE A 82 14.35 -5.27 -15.66
C ILE A 82 13.77 -4.67 -14.39
N PHE A 83 12.82 -5.37 -13.77
CA PHE A 83 12.21 -4.96 -12.52
C PHE A 83 12.08 -6.16 -11.59
N ASP A 84 12.57 -6.01 -10.37
CA ASP A 84 12.29 -6.93 -9.28
C ASP A 84 11.13 -6.39 -8.44
N LYS A 85 10.34 -7.30 -7.88
CA LYS A 85 9.37 -6.98 -6.85
C LYS A 85 10.08 -6.38 -5.62
N PRO A 86 9.49 -5.39 -4.93
CA PRO A 86 10.19 -4.70 -3.86
C PRO A 86 10.52 -5.57 -2.62
N ILE A 87 9.74 -6.63 -2.39
CA ILE A 87 9.96 -7.56 -1.28
C ILE A 87 10.02 -8.97 -1.88
N ASN A 88 11.18 -9.62 -1.77
CA ASN A 88 11.44 -10.95 -2.30
C ASN A 88 10.63 -12.04 -1.58
N ASP A 89 10.60 -13.26 -2.12
CA ASP A 89 9.67 -14.30 -1.64
C ASP A 89 9.85 -14.66 -0.16
N TRP A 90 11.08 -14.97 0.27
CA TRP A 90 11.36 -15.26 1.68
C TRP A 90 11.17 -14.05 2.61
N ASP A 91 11.50 -12.88 2.09
CA ASP A 91 11.30 -11.60 2.78
C ASP A 91 9.81 -11.31 3.00
N SER A 92 8.95 -11.66 2.05
CA SER A 92 7.49 -11.54 2.15
C SER A 92 6.94 -12.48 3.21
N VAL A 93 7.47 -13.71 3.30
CA VAL A 93 7.13 -14.66 4.38
C VAL A 93 7.58 -14.12 5.74
N ALA A 94 8.81 -13.61 5.85
CA ALA A 94 9.33 -13.03 7.09
C ALA A 94 8.52 -11.81 7.53
N LYS A 95 8.22 -10.90 6.59
CA LYS A 95 7.31 -9.75 6.80
C LYS A 95 5.95 -10.21 7.32
N ARG A 96 5.39 -11.27 6.73
CA ARG A 96 4.08 -11.79 7.13
C ARG A 96 4.10 -12.37 8.53
N ALA A 97 5.12 -13.14 8.87
CA ALA A 97 5.31 -13.67 10.22
C ALA A 97 5.46 -12.54 11.24
N PHE A 98 6.28 -11.53 10.92
CA PHE A 98 6.43 -10.31 11.71
C PHE A 98 5.08 -9.62 11.96
N ASP A 99 4.31 -9.36 10.91
CA ASP A 99 3.01 -8.71 11.01
C ASP A 99 2.04 -9.46 11.91
N ILE A 100 1.99 -10.79 11.84
CA ILE A 100 1.11 -11.61 12.68
C ILE A 100 1.56 -11.55 14.14
N VAL A 101 2.84 -11.81 14.42
CA VAL A 101 3.38 -11.87 15.78
C VAL A 101 3.19 -10.54 16.50
N PHE A 102 3.63 -9.43 15.89
CA PHE A 102 3.55 -8.12 16.52
C PHE A 102 2.11 -7.59 16.60
N SER A 103 1.22 -7.98 15.68
CA SER A 103 -0.21 -7.65 15.79
C SER A 103 -0.88 -8.39 16.93
N LEU A 104 -0.56 -9.67 17.14
CA LEU A 104 -1.08 -10.45 18.27
C LEU A 104 -0.63 -9.86 19.60
N VAL A 105 0.66 -9.53 19.71
CA VAL A 105 1.21 -8.84 20.90
C VAL A 105 0.50 -7.50 21.11
N GLY A 106 0.33 -6.71 20.06
CA GLY A 106 -0.38 -5.43 20.11
C GLY A 106 -1.83 -5.58 20.58
N ILE A 107 -2.57 -6.56 20.06
CA ILE A 107 -3.95 -6.82 20.47
C ILE A 107 -4.03 -7.19 21.95
N ILE A 108 -3.16 -8.08 22.44
CA ILE A 108 -3.16 -8.47 23.85
C ILE A 108 -2.85 -7.26 24.73
N LEU A 109 -1.78 -6.53 24.42
CA LEU A 109 -1.32 -5.38 25.19
C LEU A 109 -2.35 -4.24 25.22
N PHE A 110 -2.96 -3.93 24.07
CA PHE A 110 -3.93 -2.83 23.95
C PHE A 110 -5.38 -3.27 24.17
N SER A 111 -5.67 -4.56 24.40
CA SER A 111 -7.03 -5.05 24.62
C SER A 111 -7.79 -4.32 25.74
N PRO A 112 -7.19 -3.94 26.89
CA PRO A 112 -7.91 -3.21 27.93
C PRO A 112 -8.33 -1.81 27.45
N VAL A 113 -7.45 -1.13 26.70
CA VAL A 113 -7.72 0.19 26.12
C VAL A 113 -8.79 0.10 25.03
N MET A 114 -8.73 -0.93 24.19
CA MET A 114 -9.74 -1.18 23.15
C MET A 114 -11.12 -1.45 23.76
N LEU A 115 -11.19 -2.24 24.84
CA LEU A 115 -12.45 -2.52 25.54
C LEU A 115 -13.02 -1.27 26.21
N ALA A 116 -12.20 -0.52 26.94
CA ALA A 116 -12.62 0.74 27.55
C ALA A 116 -13.11 1.75 26.50
N THR A 117 -12.41 1.83 25.35
CA THR A 117 -12.81 2.67 24.22
C THR A 117 -14.14 2.23 23.62
N ALA A 118 -14.35 0.92 23.45
CA ALA A 118 -15.61 0.38 22.94
C ALA A 118 -16.80 0.74 23.83
N ILE A 119 -16.62 0.64 25.15
CA ILE A 119 -17.63 1.05 26.14
C ILE A 119 -17.89 2.56 26.04
N ALA A 120 -16.84 3.38 26.03
CA ALA A 120 -16.97 4.83 25.93
C ALA A 120 -17.73 5.27 24.65
N ILE A 121 -17.46 4.63 23.51
CA ILE A 121 -18.16 4.91 22.24
C ILE A 121 -19.65 4.55 22.32
N LYS A 122 -20.00 3.45 23.00
CA LYS A 122 -21.40 3.01 23.18
C LYS A 122 -22.18 3.93 24.12
N LEU A 123 -21.52 4.49 25.13
CA LEU A 123 -22.11 5.44 26.05
C LEU A 123 -22.26 6.84 25.44
N ASP A 124 -21.34 7.26 24.56
CA ASP A 124 -21.35 8.60 23.95
C ASP A 124 -22.38 8.73 22.81
N SER A 125 -22.63 7.67 22.02
CA SER A 125 -23.61 7.73 20.92
C SER A 125 -24.19 6.35 20.53
N LYS A 126 -25.43 6.33 20.02
CA LYS A 126 -26.09 5.10 19.51
C LYS A 126 -25.40 4.59 18.24
N GLY A 127 -25.40 3.27 18.02
CA GLY A 127 -24.86 2.61 16.82
C GLY A 127 -23.65 1.68 17.08
N PRO A 128 -22.97 1.18 16.03
CA PRO A 128 -21.85 0.23 16.14
C PRO A 128 -20.56 0.88 16.68
N VAL A 129 -19.73 0.09 17.37
CA VAL A 129 -18.43 0.54 17.90
C VAL A 129 -17.39 0.70 16.80
N LEU A 130 -17.38 -0.23 15.85
CA LEU A 130 -16.44 -0.26 14.74
C LEU A 130 -17.06 0.37 13.49
N PHE A 131 -16.21 1.07 12.75
CA PHE A 131 -16.48 1.62 11.44
C PHE A 131 -15.51 1.00 10.43
N LYS A 132 -16.00 0.63 9.25
CA LYS A 132 -15.18 0.11 8.16
C LYS A 132 -15.00 1.17 7.08
N GLN A 133 -13.77 1.41 6.67
CA GLN A 133 -13.46 2.37 5.62
C GLN A 133 -12.82 1.68 4.43
N LYS A 134 -13.37 1.90 3.23
CA LYS A 134 -12.77 1.42 1.99
C LYS A 134 -11.53 2.25 1.64
N ARG A 135 -10.42 1.58 1.38
CA ARG A 135 -9.12 2.18 1.03
C ARG A 135 -8.47 1.39 -0.11
N HIS A 136 -7.50 2.01 -0.79
CA HIS A 136 -6.63 1.30 -1.71
C HIS A 136 -5.59 0.47 -0.96
N GLY A 137 -5.54 -0.81 -1.30
CA GLY A 137 -4.64 -1.85 -0.82
C GLY A 137 -3.44 -2.07 -1.74
N PHE A 138 -2.83 -3.25 -1.58
CA PHE A 138 -1.82 -3.78 -2.49
C PHE A 138 -2.41 -3.92 -3.91
N ASN A 139 -1.61 -3.60 -4.92
CA ASN A 139 -1.99 -3.67 -6.33
C ASN A 139 -3.32 -2.97 -6.69
N ASN A 140 -3.63 -1.87 -5.99
CA ASN A 140 -4.88 -1.11 -6.10
C ASN A 140 -6.17 -1.87 -5.72
N GLU A 141 -6.08 -3.04 -5.09
CA GLU A 141 -7.25 -3.75 -4.58
C GLU A 141 -7.99 -2.90 -3.53
N ILE A 142 -9.32 -2.98 -3.49
CA ILE A 142 -10.11 -2.28 -2.48
C ILE A 142 -10.13 -3.12 -1.21
N ILE A 143 -9.65 -2.55 -0.10
CA ILE A 143 -9.64 -3.18 1.21
C ILE A 143 -10.54 -2.44 2.21
N GLU A 144 -11.12 -3.16 3.15
CA GLU A 144 -11.85 -2.59 4.28
C GLU A 144 -10.92 -2.43 5.49
N VAL A 145 -10.71 -1.21 5.95
CA VAL A 145 -9.90 -0.88 7.13
C VAL A 145 -10.79 -0.65 8.33
N TYR A 146 -10.53 -1.36 9.43
CA TYR A 146 -11.25 -1.23 10.69
C TYR A 146 -10.75 -0.03 11.49
N LYS A 147 -11.69 0.75 12.00
CA LYS A 147 -11.43 1.83 12.95
C LYS A 147 -12.49 1.85 14.04
N PHE A 148 -12.15 2.43 15.18
CA PHE A 148 -13.20 2.83 16.11
C PHE A 148 -13.99 3.99 15.54
N ARG A 149 -15.30 3.94 15.77
CA ARG A 149 -16.20 5.02 15.37
C ARG A 149 -15.89 6.27 16.18
N SER A 150 -15.56 7.35 15.47
CA SER A 150 -15.33 8.68 16.06
C SER A 150 -16.43 9.69 15.73
N MET A 151 -17.35 9.36 14.82
CA MET A 151 -18.40 10.27 14.32
C MET A 151 -19.81 9.75 14.60
N PHE A 152 -20.77 10.66 14.69
CA PHE A 152 -22.20 10.35 14.81
C PHE A 152 -22.70 9.64 13.54
N THR A 153 -23.33 8.48 13.67
CA THR A 153 -23.75 7.65 12.53
C THR A 153 -24.81 8.32 11.67
N ASP A 154 -25.70 9.08 12.30
CA ASP A 154 -26.79 9.84 11.69
C ASP A 154 -26.33 11.09 10.92
N ARG A 155 -25.10 11.54 11.16
CA ARG A 155 -24.53 12.77 10.55
C ARG A 155 -23.32 12.50 9.66
N SER A 156 -22.90 11.25 9.56
CA SER A 156 -21.72 10.85 8.78
C SER A 156 -22.08 10.73 7.31
N ASP A 157 -21.23 11.27 6.44
CA ASP A 157 -21.34 11.06 4.99
C ASP A 157 -21.02 9.59 4.66
N PRO A 158 -21.98 8.79 4.16
CA PRO A 158 -21.74 7.39 3.81
C PRO A 158 -20.71 7.23 2.68
N THR A 159 -20.51 8.28 1.88
CA THR A 159 -19.59 8.28 0.74
C THR A 159 -18.15 8.67 1.12
N ALA A 160 -17.94 9.16 2.36
CA ALA A 160 -16.65 9.63 2.86
C ALA A 160 -15.93 10.60 1.91
N LYS A 161 -16.69 11.39 1.13
CA LYS A 161 -16.14 12.33 0.15
C LYS A 161 -15.53 13.56 0.82
N GLN A 162 -16.05 13.93 1.99
CA GLN A 162 -15.54 15.06 2.74
C GLN A 162 -14.49 14.61 3.75
N THR A 163 -13.28 15.14 3.63
CA THR A 163 -12.24 15.04 4.66
C THR A 163 -12.75 15.69 5.95
N VAL A 164 -12.42 15.09 7.08
CA VAL A 164 -12.84 15.62 8.39
C VAL A 164 -11.93 16.78 8.75
N THR A 165 -12.52 17.96 8.91
CA THR A 165 -11.82 19.19 9.23
C THR A 165 -11.65 19.38 10.74
N LYS A 166 -10.79 20.33 11.13
CA LYS A 166 -10.62 20.73 12.52
C LYS A 166 -11.94 21.26 13.08
N ASN A 167 -12.35 20.72 14.24
CA ASN A 167 -13.63 21.03 14.93
C ASN A 167 -14.91 20.61 14.17
N ASP A 168 -14.83 19.56 13.35
CA ASP A 168 -16.00 19.04 12.64
C ASP A 168 -17.15 18.62 13.60
N PRO A 169 -18.38 19.17 13.44
CA PRO A 169 -19.52 18.92 14.32
C PRO A 169 -20.06 17.48 14.25
N ARG A 170 -19.62 16.70 13.25
CA ARG A 170 -19.96 15.28 13.11
C ARG A 170 -19.15 14.40 14.05
N VAL A 171 -18.05 14.91 14.63
CA VAL A 171 -17.16 14.15 15.53
C VAL A 171 -17.69 14.19 16.97
N THR A 172 -17.79 13.02 17.59
CA THR A 172 -18.26 12.84 18.97
C THR A 172 -17.24 13.34 20.01
N ARG A 173 -17.62 13.44 21.29
CA ARG A 173 -16.69 13.89 22.35
C ARG A 173 -15.58 12.87 22.56
N VAL A 174 -15.94 11.60 22.68
CA VAL A 174 -14.98 10.48 22.76
C VAL A 174 -14.20 10.39 21.44
N GLY A 175 -14.88 10.58 20.31
CA GLY A 175 -14.28 10.62 18.98
C GLY A 175 -13.10 11.58 18.84
N ARG A 176 -13.23 12.80 19.38
CA ARG A 176 -12.13 13.79 19.38
C ARG A 176 -10.90 13.30 20.14
N PHE A 177 -11.12 12.67 21.30
CA PHE A 177 -10.02 12.13 22.11
C PHE A 177 -9.30 10.99 21.38
N ILE A 178 -10.04 9.97 20.92
CA ILE A 178 -9.44 8.78 20.30
C ILE A 178 -8.73 9.09 18.99
N ARG A 179 -9.16 10.11 18.24
CA ARG A 179 -8.45 10.59 17.03
C ARG A 179 -7.15 11.31 17.38
N LYS A 180 -7.17 12.16 18.42
CA LYS A 180 -5.98 12.88 18.88
C LYS A 180 -4.89 11.90 19.35
N THR A 181 -5.28 10.84 20.06
CA THR A 181 -4.36 9.83 20.57
C THR A 181 -4.12 8.66 19.61
N SER A 182 -4.74 8.67 18.42
CA SER A 182 -4.67 7.59 17.41
C SER A 182 -5.18 6.23 17.90
N ILE A 183 -5.90 6.20 19.02
CA ILE A 183 -6.56 5.01 19.55
C ILE A 183 -7.61 4.51 18.55
N ASP A 184 -8.16 5.38 17.70
CA ASP A 184 -9.12 5.01 16.66
C ASP A 184 -8.57 3.99 15.65
N GLU A 185 -7.24 3.88 15.52
CA GLU A 185 -6.56 3.00 14.58
C GLU A 185 -6.19 1.63 15.17
N LEU A 186 -6.36 1.40 16.48
CA LEU A 186 -6.03 0.10 17.11
C LEU A 186 -6.75 -1.11 16.49
N PRO A 187 -8.02 -1.02 16.02
CA PRO A 187 -8.66 -2.14 15.34
C PRO A 187 -7.94 -2.59 14.05
N GLN A 188 -7.02 -1.79 13.50
CA GLN A 188 -6.25 -2.17 12.32
C GLN A 188 -5.25 -3.31 12.60
N PHE A 189 -4.94 -3.63 13.87
CA PHE A 189 -4.19 -4.86 14.18
C PHE A 189 -4.91 -6.11 13.68
N PHE A 190 -6.25 -6.13 13.69
CA PHE A 190 -7.03 -7.23 13.11
C PHE A 190 -6.88 -7.28 11.58
N ASN A 191 -6.83 -6.14 10.90
CA ASN A 191 -6.55 -6.09 9.46
C ASN A 191 -5.16 -6.65 9.13
N SER A 192 -4.18 -6.36 9.97
CA SER A 192 -2.82 -6.90 9.80
C SER A 192 -2.82 -8.42 9.97
N ILE A 193 -3.51 -8.98 10.98
CA ILE A 193 -3.67 -10.44 11.10
C ILE A 193 -4.41 -11.05 9.90
N LEU A 194 -5.47 -10.41 9.40
CA LEU A 194 -6.21 -10.89 8.22
C LEU A 194 -5.39 -10.75 6.93
N GLY A 195 -4.33 -9.95 6.94
CA GLY A 195 -3.40 -9.77 5.83
C GLY A 195 -3.83 -8.73 4.80
N SER A 196 -4.90 -7.96 5.07
CA SER A 196 -5.32 -6.83 4.23
C SER A 196 -4.45 -5.59 4.44
N LEU A 197 -3.87 -5.44 5.63
CA LEU A 197 -2.86 -4.46 5.96
C LEU A 197 -1.57 -5.16 6.41
N SER A 198 -0.48 -4.41 6.44
CA SER A 198 0.75 -4.72 7.16
C SER A 198 0.86 -3.82 8.39
N LEU A 199 1.69 -4.16 9.39
CA LEU A 199 1.95 -3.24 10.51
C LEU A 199 2.69 -2.00 10.02
N VAL A 200 3.74 -2.24 9.23
CA VAL A 200 4.60 -1.20 8.68
C VAL A 200 4.48 -1.21 7.15
N GLY A 201 4.21 -0.05 6.58
CA GLY A 201 4.07 0.15 5.13
C GLY A 201 3.54 1.54 4.77
N PRO A 202 3.42 1.86 3.47
CA PRO A 202 2.81 3.10 3.01
C PRO A 202 1.38 3.25 3.53
N ARG A 203 0.97 4.45 3.94
CA ARG A 203 -0.36 4.65 4.53
C ARG A 203 -1.48 4.48 3.49
N PRO A 204 -2.55 3.71 3.76
CA PRO A 204 -3.62 3.46 2.79
C PRO A 204 -4.43 4.73 2.53
N HIS A 205 -4.68 5.04 1.26
CA HIS A 205 -5.42 6.24 0.85
C HIS A 205 -6.89 5.95 0.57
N ALA A 206 -7.74 6.98 0.73
CA ALA A 206 -9.15 6.88 0.37
C ALA A 206 -9.29 6.69 -1.14
N ILE A 207 -10.30 5.94 -1.54
CA ILE A 207 -10.61 5.72 -2.96
C ILE A 207 -10.97 7.04 -3.65
N ALA A 208 -11.61 7.95 -2.91
CA ALA A 208 -11.97 9.29 -3.36
C ALA A 208 -10.91 10.36 -3.04
N ALA A 209 -9.69 9.97 -2.65
CA ALA A 209 -8.67 10.95 -2.29
C ALA A 209 -8.15 11.64 -3.56
N GLN A 210 -8.65 12.85 -3.79
CA GLN A 210 -8.26 13.78 -4.84
C GLN A 210 -7.72 15.04 -4.15
N SER A 211 -6.66 15.63 -4.69
CA SER A 211 -6.24 16.99 -4.32
C SER A 211 -6.44 17.86 -5.55
N HIS A 212 -7.17 18.96 -5.40
CA HIS A 212 -7.33 19.97 -6.45
C HIS A 212 -7.85 19.42 -7.81
N ASN A 213 -8.86 18.53 -7.79
CA ASN A 213 -9.44 17.91 -8.99
C ASN A 213 -8.45 17.09 -9.85
N LEU A 214 -7.24 16.82 -9.35
CA LEU A 214 -6.26 15.93 -9.98
C LEU A 214 -6.18 14.62 -9.18
N LEU A 215 -6.06 13.51 -9.91
CA LEU A 215 -5.68 12.24 -9.30
C LEU A 215 -4.25 12.38 -8.80
N TYR A 216 -3.91 11.83 -7.63
CA TYR A 216 -2.52 11.91 -7.14
C TYR A 216 -1.48 11.34 -8.11
N ASN A 217 -1.91 10.39 -8.96
CA ASN A 217 -1.12 9.83 -10.04
C ASN A 217 -0.70 10.86 -11.11
N GLU A 218 -1.39 11.99 -11.18
CA GLU A 218 -1.11 13.11 -12.09
C GLU A 218 -0.20 14.16 -11.44
N VAL A 219 -0.02 14.10 -10.12
CA VAL A 219 0.80 15.06 -9.34
C VAL A 219 2.24 14.57 -9.16
N VAL A 220 2.44 13.26 -9.02
CA VAL A 220 3.76 12.65 -8.79
C VAL A 220 3.96 11.45 -9.72
N ASP A 221 4.96 11.54 -10.60
CA ASP A 221 5.40 10.40 -11.40
C ASP A 221 5.79 9.23 -10.49
N GLY A 222 5.30 8.04 -10.81
CA GLY A 222 5.60 6.85 -10.01
C GLY A 222 4.79 6.71 -8.72
N TYR A 223 3.79 7.58 -8.46
CA TYR A 223 2.93 7.49 -7.26
C TYR A 223 2.35 6.09 -7.05
N PHE A 224 1.95 5.42 -8.13
CA PHE A 224 1.43 4.06 -8.14
C PHE A 224 2.39 3.02 -7.54
N ALA A 225 3.70 3.27 -7.54
CA ALA A 225 4.68 2.36 -6.97
C ALA A 225 4.48 2.14 -5.46
N ARG A 226 3.80 3.06 -4.76
CA ARG A 226 3.42 2.86 -3.34
C ARG A 226 2.43 1.71 -3.11
N HIS A 227 1.67 1.33 -4.14
CA HIS A 227 0.74 0.21 -4.10
C HIS A 227 1.43 -1.12 -4.40
N LYS A 228 2.76 -1.13 -4.59
CA LYS A 228 3.53 -2.36 -4.82
C LYS A 228 3.83 -3.16 -3.56
N VAL A 229 3.49 -2.64 -2.39
CA VAL A 229 3.55 -3.36 -1.12
C VAL A 229 2.22 -3.20 -0.39
N LYS A 230 1.97 -4.05 0.62
CA LYS A 230 0.78 -3.90 1.46
C LYS A 230 0.86 -2.58 2.22
N PRO A 231 -0.24 -1.81 2.28
CA PRO A 231 -0.25 -0.60 3.08
C PRO A 231 -0.13 -0.90 4.58
N GLY A 232 0.46 0.04 5.30
CA GLY A 232 0.77 -0.07 6.72
C GLY A 232 -0.24 0.60 7.64
N VAL A 233 -0.34 0.11 8.88
CA VAL A 233 -0.95 0.85 10.01
C VAL A 233 -0.08 2.07 10.35
N THR A 234 1.23 1.85 10.42
CA THR A 234 2.28 2.86 10.52
C THR A 234 3.23 2.76 9.33
N GLY A 235 4.11 3.76 9.15
CA GLY A 235 4.97 3.84 7.98
C GLY A 235 6.02 4.94 8.10
N TRP A 236 7.05 4.86 7.28
CA TRP A 236 8.19 5.77 7.34
C TRP A 236 7.80 7.23 7.16
N ALA A 237 6.91 7.53 6.20
CA ALA A 237 6.39 8.88 6.01
C ALA A 237 5.68 9.42 7.27
N GLN A 238 4.90 8.57 7.97
CA GLN A 238 4.20 8.96 9.21
C GLN A 238 5.18 9.28 10.35
N ILE A 239 6.24 8.48 10.51
CA ILE A 239 7.27 8.70 11.53
C ILE A 239 8.04 10.00 11.30
N ASN A 240 8.18 10.42 10.04
CA ASN A 240 8.88 11.66 9.65
C ASN A 240 7.94 12.88 9.52
N GLY A 241 6.71 12.79 10.05
CA GLY A 241 5.82 13.95 10.15
C GLY A 241 4.88 14.16 8.96
N TRP A 242 4.96 13.33 7.92
CA TRP A 242 4.11 13.42 6.73
C TRP A 242 2.75 12.69 6.91
N ARG A 243 2.13 12.88 8.08
CA ARG A 243 0.87 12.21 8.48
C ARG A 243 -0.39 12.98 8.07
N GLY A 244 -0.33 14.31 8.17
CA GLY A 244 -1.48 15.23 8.09
C GLY A 244 -2.08 15.41 6.70
N GLU A 245 -2.91 16.45 6.57
CA GLU A 245 -3.64 16.76 5.33
C GLU A 245 -2.69 17.04 4.15
N MET A 246 -3.04 16.49 2.98
CA MET A 246 -2.26 16.55 1.74
C MET A 246 -2.69 17.74 0.87
N ASP A 247 -2.73 18.92 1.47
CA ASP A 247 -3.31 20.12 0.84
C ASP A 247 -2.37 20.81 -0.13
N THR A 248 -1.08 20.47 -0.11
CA THR A 248 -0.09 21.03 -1.04
C THR A 248 0.59 19.93 -1.82
N ASN A 249 0.92 20.24 -3.09
CA ASN A 249 1.67 19.34 -3.96
C ASN A 249 3.00 18.91 -3.32
N GLU A 250 3.64 19.81 -2.57
CA GLU A 250 4.88 19.51 -1.85
C GLU A 250 4.69 18.46 -0.75
N LYS A 251 3.62 18.54 0.05
CA LYS A 251 3.32 17.53 1.07
C LYS A 251 3.04 16.16 0.43
N ILE A 252 2.34 16.14 -0.71
CA ILE A 252 2.07 14.91 -1.47
C ILE A 252 3.37 14.30 -1.98
N ARG A 253 4.24 15.13 -2.56
CA ARG A 253 5.55 14.72 -3.06
C ARG A 253 6.42 14.14 -1.95
N MET A 254 6.65 14.90 -0.88
CA MET A 254 7.48 14.45 0.25
C MET A 254 6.96 13.16 0.87
N ARG A 255 5.64 13.04 1.07
CA ARG A 255 5.05 11.80 1.57
C ARG A 255 5.30 10.62 0.62
N THR A 256 5.16 10.84 -0.68
CA THR A 256 5.39 9.82 -1.70
C THR A 256 6.86 9.41 -1.72
N GLU A 257 7.81 10.35 -1.67
CA GLU A 257 9.24 10.08 -1.61
C GLU A 257 9.62 9.22 -0.40
N TYR A 258 9.06 9.50 0.78
CA TYR A 258 9.31 8.67 1.98
C TYR A 258 8.65 7.28 1.89
N ASP A 259 7.48 7.17 1.26
CA ASP A 259 6.85 5.87 1.00
C ASP A 259 7.69 5.04 0.02
N LEU A 260 8.22 5.65 -1.06
CA LEU A 260 9.10 4.99 -2.03
C LEU A 260 10.43 4.59 -1.40
N TYR A 261 11.04 5.48 -0.62
CA TYR A 261 12.27 5.18 0.11
C TYR A 261 12.12 3.94 1.01
N TYR A 262 10.98 3.82 1.70
CA TYR A 262 10.67 2.64 2.51
C TYR A 262 10.59 1.37 1.67
N ILE A 263 9.93 1.44 0.51
CA ILE A 263 9.75 0.29 -0.39
C ILE A 263 11.10 -0.16 -0.96
N GLU A 264 11.95 0.78 -1.38
CA GLU A 264 13.25 0.49 -1.98
C GLU A 264 14.29 0.01 -0.96
N ASN A 265 14.19 0.47 0.29
CA ASN A 265 15.15 0.14 1.36
C ASN A 265 14.54 -0.77 2.42
N TRP A 266 13.51 -1.53 2.03
CA TRP A 266 12.80 -2.38 2.98
C TRP A 266 13.78 -3.40 3.61
N SER A 267 13.70 -3.53 4.93
CA SER A 267 14.36 -4.58 5.68
C SER A 267 13.60 -4.84 6.98
N MET A 268 13.77 -6.03 7.54
CA MET A 268 13.14 -6.37 8.82
C MET A 268 13.60 -5.45 9.96
N LEU A 269 14.86 -5.01 9.94
CA LEU A 269 15.39 -4.04 10.91
C LEU A 269 14.73 -2.67 10.74
N PHE A 270 14.43 -2.27 9.50
CA PHE A 270 13.76 -1.01 9.25
C PHE A 270 12.31 -1.02 9.76
N ASP A 271 11.60 -2.14 9.57
CA ASP A 271 10.26 -2.33 10.15
C ASP A 271 10.27 -2.25 11.68
N LEU A 272 11.21 -2.93 12.34
CA LEU A 272 11.40 -2.85 13.79
C LEU A 272 11.64 -1.41 14.23
N ARG A 273 12.56 -0.70 13.56
CA ARG A 273 12.85 0.70 13.86
C ARG A 273 11.61 1.57 13.76
N ILE A 274 10.82 1.41 12.70
CA ILE A 274 9.58 2.18 12.51
C ILE A 274 8.62 1.89 13.66
N LEU A 275 8.36 0.61 13.96
CA LEU A 275 7.43 0.19 15.00
C LEU A 275 7.82 0.70 16.39
N PHE A 276 9.11 0.74 16.73
CA PHE A 276 9.58 1.31 17.99
C PHE A 276 9.47 2.85 18.05
N LEU A 277 9.63 3.54 16.92
CA LEU A 277 9.48 4.99 16.85
C LEU A 277 8.01 5.43 16.84
N THR A 278 7.09 4.56 16.43
CA THR A 278 5.66 4.87 16.29
C THR A 278 5.04 5.43 17.57
N PRO A 279 5.12 4.80 18.76
CA PRO A 279 4.47 5.34 19.95
C PRO A 279 4.99 6.73 20.34
N ILE A 280 6.31 6.94 20.25
CA ILE A 280 6.96 8.20 20.61
C ILE A 280 6.50 9.33 19.68
N ARG A 281 6.47 9.07 18.36
CA ARG A 281 6.05 10.06 17.37
C ARG A 281 4.54 10.30 17.37
N LEU A 282 3.72 9.31 17.73
CA LEU A 282 2.27 9.47 17.86
C LEU A 282 1.87 10.34 19.05
N LEU A 283 2.70 10.41 20.10
CA LEU A 283 2.48 11.29 21.25
C LEU A 283 2.79 12.77 20.93
N ASN A 284 3.72 13.02 19.99
CA ASN A 284 4.04 14.37 19.52
C ASN A 284 3.03 14.82 18.44
N THR A 285 1.96 15.49 18.87
CA THR A 285 0.80 15.87 18.04
C THR A 285 1.01 17.03 17.06
N GLU A 286 2.24 17.50 16.81
CA GLU A 286 2.50 18.73 16.02
C GLU A 286 1.98 18.67 14.57
N ASN A 287 1.83 17.47 13.97
CA ASN A 287 1.40 17.29 12.57
C ASN A 287 0.19 16.34 12.41
N ALA A 288 -0.66 16.20 13.43
CA ALA A 288 -1.81 15.28 13.40
C ALA A 288 -3.02 15.82 12.60
N TYR A 289 -3.03 17.12 12.31
CA TYR A 289 -4.05 17.83 11.55
C TYR A 289 -3.37 18.72 10.53
#